data_AF-A0A4S5B242-F1
#
_entry.id   AF-A0A4S5B242-F1
#
_cell.length_a   1.000
_cell.length_b   1.000
_cell.length_c   1.000
_cell.angle_alpha   90.00
_cell.angle_beta   90.00
_cell.angle_gamma   90.00
#
_symmetry.space_group_name_H-M   'P 1'
#
loop_
_entity.id
_entity.type
_entity.pdbx_description
1 polymer ?
#
loop_
_entity_poly.entity_id
_entity_poly.type
_entity_poly.pdbx_seq_one_letter_code
_entity_poly.pdbx_strand_id
1 'polypeptide(L)'
;MDTLATVKDLDSYGIEYADEKLAGKLLESVSAAVRDAAGCPITRGEYTVTIPGETSRRLDLPMRPVISVSRVLMDGEETGDWKLLGNA
;
A
#
# COMPACT_ATOMS: atom_id res chain seq x y z
N MET A 1 -9.78 0.12 -0.17
CA MET A 1 -8.57 0.39 -0.97
C MET A 1 -9.05 0.98 -2.27
N ASP A 2 -8.54 2.14 -2.67
CA ASP A 2 -9.00 2.79 -3.91
C ASP A 2 -8.63 1.96 -5.15
N THR A 3 -9.40 2.08 -6.22
CA THR A 3 -9.10 1.41 -7.50
C THR A 3 -7.87 2.06 -8.15
N LEU A 4 -7.10 1.27 -8.91
CA LEU A 4 -5.91 1.80 -9.62
C LEU A 4 -6.30 2.73 -10.77
N ALA A 5 -7.47 2.50 -11.35
CA ALA A 5 -8.07 3.32 -12.40
C ALA A 5 -9.52 3.64 -12.02
N THR A 6 -10.01 4.77 -12.51
CA THR A 6 -11.34 5.30 -12.26
C THR A 6 -12.14 5.36 -13.56
N VAL A 7 -13.45 5.60 -13.45
CA VAL A 7 -14.32 5.79 -14.62
C VAL A 7 -13.89 7.01 -15.45
N LYS A 8 -13.33 8.05 -14.81
CA LYS A 8 -12.77 9.21 -15.52
C LYS A 8 -11.59 8.85 -16.42
N ASP A 9 -10.83 7.82 -16.06
CA ASP A 9 -9.75 7.32 -16.90
C ASP A 9 -10.35 6.65 -18.14
N LEU A 10 -11.43 5.86 -17.99
CA LEU A 10 -12.17 5.28 -19.12
C LEU A 10 -12.66 6.36 -20.08
N ASP A 11 -13.25 7.44 -19.56
CA ASP A 11 -13.68 8.60 -20.36
C ASP A 11 -12.50 9.24 -21.10
N SER A 12 -11.37 9.41 -20.41
CA SER A 12 -10.16 10.03 -20.98
C SER A 12 -9.52 9.18 -22.08
N TYR A 13 -9.65 7.85 -21.99
CA TYR A 13 -9.19 6.91 -23.01
C TYR A 13 -10.23 6.62 -24.10
N GLY A 14 -11.43 7.23 -24.03
CA GLY A 14 -12.49 7.03 -25.01
C GLY A 14 -13.11 5.62 -24.99
N ILE A 15 -13.08 4.97 -23.82
CA ILE A 15 -13.64 3.63 -23.64
C ILE A 15 -15.12 3.76 -23.29
N GLU A 16 -15.99 3.31 -24.20
CA GLU A 16 -17.43 3.26 -23.95
C GLU A 16 -17.77 2.19 -22.92
N TYR A 17 -18.62 2.53 -21.95
CA TYR A 17 -19.16 1.61 -20.97
C TYR A 17 -20.68 1.82 -20.83
N ALA A 18 -21.43 0.72 -20.69
CA ALA A 18 -22.89 0.78 -20.67
C ALA A 18 -23.46 1.14 -19.29
N ASP A 19 -22.74 0.83 -18.21
CA ASP A 19 -23.20 1.03 -16.83
C ASP A 19 -22.00 1.37 -15.92
N GLU A 20 -22.06 2.52 -15.25
CA GLU A 20 -21.01 3.01 -14.33
C GLU A 20 -20.76 2.05 -13.15
N LYS A 21 -21.80 1.40 -12.62
CA LYS A 21 -21.66 0.44 -11.52
C LYS A 21 -20.97 -0.83 -11.98
N LEU A 22 -21.28 -1.31 -13.19
CA LEU A 22 -20.61 -2.47 -13.75
C LEU A 22 -19.14 -2.16 -14.06
N ALA A 23 -18.88 -0.99 -14.68
CA ALA A 23 -17.52 -0.51 -14.95
C ALA A 23 -16.71 -0.39 -13.66
N GLY A 24 -17.29 0.19 -12.60
CA GLY A 24 -16.65 0.29 -11.28
C GLY A 24 -16.25 -1.08 -10.69
N LYS A 25 -17.16 -2.07 -10.74
CA LYS A 25 -16.84 -3.44 -10.27
C LYS A 25 -15.76 -4.12 -11.09
N LEU A 26 -15.76 -3.93 -12.41
CA LEU A 26 -14.72 -4.47 -13.29
C LEU A 26 -13.37 -3.82 -13.00
N LEU A 27 -13.34 -2.50 -12.83
CA LEU A 27 -12.13 -1.76 -12.43
C LEU A 27 -11.59 -2.22 -11.08
N GLU A 28 -12.46 -2.48 -10.11
CA GLU A 28 -12.07 -3.05 -8.81
C GLU A 28 -11.45 -4.45 -8.97
N SER A 29 -12.11 -5.33 -9.72
CA SER A 29 -11.63 -6.69 -9.97
C SER A 29 -10.29 -6.72 -10.70
N VAL A 30 -10.14 -5.93 -11.76
CA VAL A 30 -8.88 -5.81 -12.51
C VAL A 30 -7.79 -5.16 -11.66
N SER A 31 -8.13 -4.15 -10.86
CA SER A 31 -7.17 -3.53 -9.93
C SER A 31 -6.64 -4.54 -8.92
N ALA A 32 -7.49 -5.45 -8.42
CA ALA A 32 -7.06 -6.53 -7.53
C ALA A 32 -6.15 -7.53 -8.26
N ALA A 33 -6.51 -7.96 -9.47
CA ALA A 33 -5.72 -8.89 -10.27
C ALA A 33 -4.33 -8.31 -10.63
N VAL A 34 -4.26 -7.03 -10.97
CA VAL A 34 -2.99 -6.34 -11.27
C VAL A 34 -2.10 -6.26 -10.03
N ARG A 35 -2.67 -6.00 -8.85
CA ARG A 35 -1.91 -5.98 -7.59
C ARG A 35 -1.36 -7.36 -7.23
N ASP A 36 -2.17 -8.40 -7.41
CA ASP A 36 -1.76 -9.78 -7.17
C ASP A 36 -0.62 -10.20 -8.13
N ALA A 37 -0.77 -9.89 -9.42
CA ALA A 37 0.24 -10.17 -10.44
C ALA A 37 1.53 -9.34 -10.28
N ALA A 38 1.45 -8.14 -9.70
CA ALA A 38 2.61 -7.29 -9.52
C ALA A 38 3.64 -7.89 -8.55
N GLY A 39 3.23 -8.79 -7.65
CA GLY A 39 4.10 -9.45 -6.67
C GLY A 39 4.82 -8.50 -5.70
N CYS A 40 4.56 -7.19 -5.80
CA CYS A 40 5.11 -6.13 -4.98
C CYS A 40 4.06 -5.01 -4.76
N PRO A 41 4.18 -4.21 -3.69
CA PRO A 41 3.25 -3.12 -3.44
C PRO A 41 3.37 -2.00 -4.51
N ILE A 42 2.41 -1.94 -5.42
CA ILE A 42 2.31 -0.88 -6.45
C ILE A 42 1.43 0.31 -6.01
N THR A 43 0.76 0.19 -4.86
CA THR A 43 -0.06 1.25 -4.27
C THR A 43 0.51 1.61 -2.90
N ARG A 44 0.61 2.91 -2.58
CA ARG A 44 0.99 3.35 -1.25
C ARG A 44 -0.16 3.07 -0.27
N GLY A 45 0.14 2.34 0.80
CA GLY A 45 -0.76 2.14 1.92
C GLY A 45 -0.06 2.43 3.24
N GLU A 46 -0.85 2.78 4.25
CA GLU A 46 -0.38 2.85 5.64
C GLU A 46 -0.85 1.60 6.37
N TYR A 47 0.08 0.96 7.07
CA TYR A 47 -0.14 -0.32 7.73
C TYR A 47 0.50 -0.32 9.11
N THR A 48 -0.20 -0.90 10.08
CA THR A 48 0.33 -1.17 11.41
C THR A 48 0.81 -2.61 11.45
N VAL A 49 2.06 -2.83 11.86
CA VAL A 49 2.65 -4.17 12.03
C VAL A 49 3.17 -4.36 13.44
N THR A 50 2.94 -5.55 14.00
CA THR A 50 3.56 -5.97 15.26
C THR A 50 4.72 -6.90 14.92
N ILE A 51 5.93 -6.50 15.30
CA ILE A 51 7.16 -7.25 15.04
C ILE A 51 7.73 -7.67 16.39
N PRO A 52 8.11 -8.94 16.58
CA PRO A 52 8.79 -9.36 17.80
C PRO A 52 10.12 -8.59 17.93
N GLY A 53 10.44 -8.15 19.15
CA GLY A 53 11.71 -7.49 19.42
C GLY A 53 12.90 -8.41 19.11
N GLU A 54 13.96 -7.84 18.57
CA GLU A 54 15.24 -8.50 18.37
C GLU A 54 16.30 -7.83 19.25
N THR A 55 17.29 -8.60 19.71
CA THR A 55 18.46 -8.07 20.43
C THR A 55 19.42 -7.35 19.47
N SER A 56 18.93 -6.31 18.80
CA SER A 56 19.63 -5.53 17.78
C SER A 56 19.23 -4.06 17.84
N ARG A 57 20.11 -3.17 17.40
CA ARG A 57 19.81 -1.73 17.22
C ARG A 57 19.10 -1.42 15.90
N ARG A 58 18.91 -2.43 15.06
CA ARG A 58 18.23 -2.35 13.76
C ARG A 58 17.14 -3.41 13.73
N LEU A 59 15.96 -3.02 13.28
CA LEU A 59 14.85 -3.92 13.04
C LEU A 59 14.53 -3.89 11.55
N ASP A 60 14.59 -5.05 10.90
CA ASP A 60 14.20 -5.16 9.51
C ASP A 60 12.67 -5.12 9.37
N LEU A 61 12.17 -4.21 8.54
CA LEU A 61 10.73 -4.11 8.27
C LEU A 61 10.31 -5.23 7.29
N PRO A 62 9.18 -5.91 7.56
CA PRO A 62 8.73 -7.05 6.78
C PRO A 62 8.22 -6.65 5.38
N MET A 63 7.81 -5.39 5.20
CA MET A 63 7.35 -4.85 3.92
C MET A 63 8.44 -3.99 3.31
N ARG A 64 8.63 -4.11 2.00
CA ARG A 64 9.45 -3.21 1.18
C ARG A 64 8.68 -2.89 -0.11
N PRO A 65 8.73 -1.66 -0.63
CA PRO A 65 9.46 -0.50 -0.11
C PRO A 65 8.71 0.24 1.01
N VAL A 66 9.42 0.67 2.06
CA VAL A 66 8.88 1.55 3.11
C VAL A 66 9.50 2.92 2.97
N ILE A 67 8.66 3.89 2.61
CA ILE A 67 9.09 5.27 2.33
C ILE A 67 8.89 6.21 3.52
N SER A 68 8.06 5.83 4.50
CA SER A 68 7.76 6.62 5.68
C SER A 68 7.27 5.73 6.81
N VAL A 69 7.65 6.06 8.05
CA VAL A 69 7.11 5.48 9.28
C VAL A 69 6.42 6.62 10.03
N SER A 70 5.14 6.45 10.35
CA SER A 70 4.35 7.49 11.04
C SER A 70 4.52 7.43 12.55
N ARG A 71 4.54 6.22 13.14
CA ARG A 71 4.69 6.00 14.58
C ARG A 71 5.42 4.68 14.86
N VAL A 72 6.19 4.65 15.95
CA VAL A 72 6.77 3.43 16.52
C VAL A 72 6.36 3.33 17.97
N LEU A 73 5.92 2.13 18.37
CA LEU A 73 5.58 1.81 19.76
C LEU A 73 6.50 0.69 20.25
N MET A 74 7.11 0.87 21.41
CA MET A 74 7.82 -0.19 22.14
C MET A 74 6.98 -0.58 23.36
N ASP A 75 6.58 -1.85 23.44
CA ASP A 75 5.72 -2.37 24.51
C ASP A 75 4.44 -1.53 24.75
N GLY A 76 3.93 -0.88 23.70
CA GLY A 76 2.73 -0.04 23.74
C GLY A 76 2.99 1.46 24.00
N GLU A 77 4.22 1.86 24.27
CA GLU A 77 4.60 3.27 24.46
C GLU A 77 5.23 3.86 23.21
N GLU A 78 4.80 5.06 22.82
CA GLU A 78 5.33 5.78 21.65
C GLU A 78 6.76 6.25 21.92
N THR A 79 7.67 5.94 20.98
CA THR A 79 9.08 6.34 21.05
C THR A 79 9.48 7.17 19.83
N GLY A 80 10.36 8.15 20.04
CA GLY A 80 10.92 9.01 19.01
C GLY A 80 12.39 8.73 18.67
N ASP A 81 13.06 7.87 19.45
CA ASP A 81 14.51 7.64 19.35
C ASP A 81 14.87 6.61 18.27
N TRP A 82 14.30 6.78 17.08
CA TRP A 82 14.52 5.89 15.94
C TRP A 82 14.76 6.68 14.66
N LYS A 83 15.33 6.00 13.66
CA LYS A 83 15.55 6.55 12.34
C LYS A 83 15.30 5.47 11.29
N LEU A 84 14.49 5.79 10.28
CA LEU A 84 14.32 4.93 9.11
C LEU A 84 15.63 4.91 8.30
N LEU A 85 16.12 3.71 7.98
CA LEU A 85 17.34 3.48 7.21
C LEU A 85 16.99 2.73 5.91
N GLY A 86 17.63 3.09 4.79
CA GLY A 86 17.53 2.32 3.54
C GLY A 86 16.42 2.74 2.56
N ASN A 87 16.09 4.04 2.49
CA ASN A 87 15.17 4.54 1.45
C ASN A 87 15.90 4.60 0.09
N ALA A 88 15.88 3.48 -0.65
CA ALA A 88 16.25 3.39 -2.06
C ALA A 88 15.43 2.27 -2.72
#